data_AF-A0A6C0I7F8-F1
#
_entry.id   AF-A0A6C0I7F8-F1
#
_cell.length_a   1.000
_cell.length_b   1.000
_cell.length_c   1.000
_cell.angle_alpha   90.00
_cell.angle_beta   90.00
_cell.angle_gamma   90.00
#
_symmetry.space_group_name_H-M   'P 1'
#
loop_
_entity.id
_entity.type
_entity.pdbx_description
1 polymer ?
#
loop_
_entity_poly.entity_id
_entity_poly.type
_entity_poly.pdbx_seq_one_letter_code
_entity_poly.pdbx_strand_id
1 'polypeptide(L)'
;MFLFCGTHIRSKVVRHWLTENPSIDKGLRKVQALWRGHMVRYPLKLAGPGCMKRSLCHNDDEVVTGDTKTELSPFDYFSVVETDGKVWWFDQKSMMDWSQTSPQIRNPFTRNELSIEDISRLRNLYFVRKKRGLALTHSTSPPLLTIEALRDLRWMRATQVLHEFGYKDAIHHQHFVAMRFSELRTMLAGLVENTRAWMYEKIGTKDPYVLMAKRAKFHIWCRSIQMTASSYSSVVYLSKDIASLILACLNDIKDPSEFCFFVMTAYMKSVS
;
A
#
# COMPACT_ATOMS: atom_id res chain seq x y z
N MET A 1 21.03 26.86 16.66
CA MET A 1 20.86 28.33 16.60
C MET A 1 19.38 28.59 16.38
N PHE A 2 18.67 29.24 17.32
CA PHE A 2 17.26 29.55 17.15
C PHE A 2 17.12 30.72 16.18
N LEU A 3 16.36 30.56 15.10
CA LEU A 3 16.00 31.63 14.19
C LEU A 3 14.81 32.39 14.80
N PHE A 4 15.08 33.57 15.34
CA PHE A 4 14.05 34.47 15.85
C PHE A 4 13.54 35.38 14.71
N CYS A 5 12.24 35.66 14.67
CA CYS A 5 11.71 36.67 13.76
C CYS A 5 12.19 38.08 14.16
N GLY A 6 12.10 39.05 13.24
CA GLY A 6 12.60 40.41 13.46
C GLY A 6 11.98 41.14 14.67
N THR A 7 10.81 40.73 15.15
CA THR A 7 10.19 41.25 16.37
C THR A 7 10.85 40.70 17.64
N HIS A 8 11.16 39.39 17.66
CA HIS A 8 11.82 38.75 18.80
C HIS A 8 13.29 39.16 18.94
N ILE A 9 14.01 39.37 17.83
CA ILE A 9 15.38 39.89 17.84
C ILE A 9 15.48 41.27 18.50
N ARG A 10 14.43 42.10 18.36
CA ARG A 10 14.40 43.47 18.90
C ARG A 10 13.82 43.55 20.32
N SER A 11 13.39 42.43 20.90
CA SER A 11 12.91 42.41 22.28
C SER A 11 14.09 42.46 23.26
N LYS A 12 13.99 43.31 24.29
CA LYS A 12 14.97 43.36 25.39
C LYS A 12 15.02 42.07 26.22
N VAL A 13 13.92 41.31 26.23
CA VAL A 13 13.80 40.01 26.91
C VAL A 13 13.13 39.04 25.94
N VAL A 14 13.88 38.05 25.47
CA VAL A 14 13.36 36.99 24.61
C VAL A 14 12.88 35.85 25.50
N ARG A 15 11.57 35.71 25.67
CA ARG A 15 10.98 34.57 26.38
C ARG A 15 10.73 33.45 25.39
N HIS A 16 11.48 32.36 25.54
CA HIS A 16 11.27 31.18 24.73
C HIS A 16 10.18 30.31 25.34
N TRP A 17 9.10 30.08 24.59
CA TRP A 17 7.92 29.40 25.11
C TRP A 17 8.23 28.04 25.75
N LEU A 18 9.15 27.25 25.17
CA LEU A 18 9.56 25.97 25.75
C LEU A 18 10.32 26.12 27.07
N THR A 19 11.05 27.22 27.26
CA THR A 19 11.78 27.50 28.52
C THR A 19 10.80 27.90 29.62
N GLU A 20 9.74 28.61 29.26
CA GLU A 20 8.63 28.96 30.17
C GLU A 20 7.69 27.78 30.46
N ASN A 21 7.75 26.69 29.66
CA ASN A 21 6.85 25.53 29.77
C ASN A 21 7.62 24.19 29.79
N PRO A 22 8.49 23.96 30.79
CA PRO A 22 9.38 22.78 30.81
C PRO A 22 8.63 21.44 30.92
N SER A 23 7.43 21.42 31.51
CA SER A 23 6.58 20.23 31.57
C SER A 23 6.11 19.80 30.18
N ILE A 24 5.81 20.75 29.30
CA ILE A 24 5.41 20.49 27.92
C ILE A 24 6.60 20.02 27.09
N ASP A 25 7.79 20.61 27.24
CA ASP A 25 9.00 20.13 26.57
C ASP A 25 9.30 18.67 26.94
N LYS A 26 9.21 18.32 28.23
CA LYS A 26 9.36 16.94 28.70
C LYS A 26 8.31 16.01 28.09
N GLY A 27 7.05 16.43 28.00
CA GLY A 27 5.98 15.70 27.34
C GLY A 27 6.27 15.48 25.85
N LEU A 28 6.68 16.53 25.14
CA LEU A 28 7.02 16.48 23.72
C LEU A 28 8.16 15.50 23.44
N ARG A 29 9.22 15.52 24.26
CA ARG A 29 10.34 14.56 24.14
C ARG A 29 9.88 13.10 24.28
N LYS A 30 8.94 12.82 25.20
CA LYS A 30 8.36 11.47 25.34
C LYS A 30 7.59 11.07 24.09
N VAL A 31 6.73 11.95 23.57
CA VAL A 31 5.99 11.68 22.32
C VAL A 31 6.95 11.43 21.15
N GLN A 32 7.98 12.25 21.01
CA GLN A 32 9.01 12.06 19.98
C GLN A 32 9.75 10.73 20.13
N ALA A 33 10.11 10.32 21.36
CA ALA A 33 10.78 9.05 21.62
C ALA A 33 9.89 7.86 21.27
N LEU A 34 8.60 7.91 21.63
CA LEU A 34 7.62 6.90 21.25
C LEU A 34 7.46 6.80 19.74
N TRP A 35 7.34 7.95 19.05
CA TRP A 35 7.22 8.01 17.61
C TRP A 35 8.46 7.46 16.89
N ARG A 36 9.67 7.91 17.26
CA ARG A 36 10.93 7.39 16.72
C ARG A 36 11.06 5.89 16.93
N GLY A 37 10.74 5.40 18.12
CA GLY A 37 10.73 3.98 18.41
C GLY A 37 9.71 3.20 17.57
N HIS A 38 8.50 3.74 17.39
CA HIS A 38 7.49 3.14 16.53
C HIS A 38 7.96 3.07 15.06
N MET A 39 8.57 4.14 14.54
CA MET A 39 9.13 4.14 13.18
C MET A 39 10.18 3.05 12.97
N VAL A 40 10.94 2.67 13.98
CA VAL A 40 11.91 1.56 13.87
C VAL A 40 11.22 0.21 14.02
N ARG A 41 10.41 0.03 15.08
CA ARG A 41 9.82 -1.27 15.43
C ARG A 41 8.73 -1.73 14.46
N TYR A 42 7.96 -0.81 13.89
CA TYR A 42 6.85 -1.17 13.00
C TYR A 42 7.34 -1.89 11.72
N PRO A 43 8.30 -1.36 10.94
CA PRO A 43 8.86 -2.08 9.80
C PRO A 43 9.51 -3.42 10.18
N LEU A 44 10.26 -3.48 11.28
CA LEU A 44 10.88 -4.72 11.76
C LEU A 44 9.84 -5.77 12.14
N LYS A 45 8.69 -5.35 12.69
CA LYS A 45 7.56 -6.26 12.95
C LYS A 45 6.98 -6.79 11.63
N LEU A 46 6.82 -5.94 10.63
CA LEU A 46 6.32 -6.36 9.31
C LEU A 46 7.31 -7.30 8.60
N ALA A 47 8.62 -7.13 8.81
CA ALA A 47 9.66 -7.99 8.24
C ALA A 47 9.55 -9.46 8.71
N GLY A 48 8.87 -9.73 9.82
CA GLY A 48 8.60 -11.09 10.29
C GLY A 48 9.70 -11.66 11.19
N PRO A 49 9.53 -12.92 11.64
CA PRO A 49 10.34 -13.50 12.70
C PRO A 49 11.82 -13.70 12.32
N GLY A 50 12.10 -14.00 11.06
CA GLY A 50 13.48 -14.20 10.56
C GLY A 50 14.36 -12.97 10.67
N CYS A 51 13.77 -11.77 10.64
CA CYS A 51 14.49 -10.51 10.80
C CYS A 51 15.16 -10.40 12.18
N MET A 52 14.49 -10.87 13.23
CA MET A 52 14.97 -10.79 14.61
C MET A 52 15.74 -12.03 15.05
N LYS A 53 15.47 -13.18 14.44
CA LYS A 53 16.09 -14.47 14.75
C LYS A 53 16.45 -15.21 13.46
N ARG A 54 17.57 -14.81 12.85
CA ARG A 54 18.07 -15.36 11.58
C ARG A 54 18.43 -16.85 11.65
N SER A 55 18.72 -17.37 12.84
CA SER A 55 18.95 -18.79 13.05
C SER A 55 17.72 -19.66 12.82
N LEU A 56 16.51 -19.07 12.80
CA LEU A 56 15.28 -19.80 12.44
C LEU A 56 15.12 -19.97 10.93
N CYS A 57 15.86 -19.21 10.13
CA CYS A 57 15.71 -19.20 8.69
C CYS A 57 16.34 -20.45 8.05
N HIS A 58 15.56 -21.09 7.19
CA HIS A 58 15.91 -22.36 6.56
C HIS A 58 16.90 -22.21 5.39
N ASN A 59 16.79 -21.13 4.61
CA ASN A 59 17.77 -20.80 3.58
C ASN A 59 18.93 -19.98 4.16
N ASP A 60 20.14 -20.23 3.66
CA ASP A 60 21.35 -19.50 4.04
C ASP A 60 21.57 -18.25 3.18
N ASP A 61 21.26 -18.34 1.89
CA ASP A 61 21.49 -17.28 0.91
C ASP A 61 20.18 -16.73 0.30
N GLU A 62 20.24 -15.49 -0.16
CA GLU A 62 19.18 -14.79 -0.87
C GLU A 62 19.15 -15.16 -2.36
N VAL A 63 17.94 -15.29 -2.94
CA VAL A 63 17.76 -15.81 -4.32
C VAL A 63 18.34 -14.88 -5.40
N VAL A 64 18.29 -13.57 -5.20
CA VAL A 64 18.62 -12.56 -6.21
C VAL A 64 19.99 -11.95 -5.95
N THR A 65 20.27 -11.54 -4.71
CA THR A 65 21.54 -10.87 -4.37
C THR A 65 22.66 -11.83 -4.03
N GLY A 66 22.33 -13.06 -3.61
CA GLY A 66 23.31 -14.00 -3.07
C GLY A 66 23.87 -13.60 -1.70
N ASP A 67 23.29 -12.57 -1.05
CA ASP A 67 23.69 -12.17 0.30
C ASP A 67 23.38 -13.31 1.27
N THR A 68 24.24 -13.50 2.27
CA THR A 68 23.94 -14.43 3.36
C THR A 68 22.95 -13.81 4.33
N LYS A 69 22.23 -14.66 5.08
CA LYS A 69 21.30 -14.22 6.12
C LYS A 69 21.93 -13.32 7.17
N THR A 70 23.25 -13.40 7.39
CA THR A 70 24.00 -12.58 8.35
C THR A 70 24.44 -11.22 7.82
N GLU A 71 24.56 -11.05 6.51
CA GLU A 71 25.04 -9.81 5.90
C GLU A 71 23.90 -8.82 5.63
N LEU A 72 22.70 -9.30 5.33
CA LEU A 72 21.59 -8.42 4.99
C LEU A 72 21.18 -7.53 6.19
N SER A 73 20.90 -6.26 5.92
CA SER A 73 20.36 -5.31 6.91
C SER A 73 18.99 -5.78 7.45
N PRO A 74 18.71 -5.66 8.77
CA PRO A 74 17.37 -5.91 9.31
C PRO A 74 16.28 -5.06 8.64
N PHE A 75 16.62 -3.88 8.12
CA PHE A 75 15.66 -2.99 7.46
C PHE A 75 15.34 -3.39 6.02
N ASP A 76 16.14 -4.28 5.43
CA ASP A 76 15.91 -4.83 4.11
C ASP A 76 15.46 -6.30 4.18
N TYR A 77 15.30 -6.85 5.37
CA TYR A 77 14.89 -8.24 5.59
C TYR A 77 13.38 -8.43 5.43
N PHE A 78 12.95 -9.55 4.86
CA PHE A 78 11.57 -10.03 4.90
C PHE A 78 11.56 -11.54 5.12
N SER A 79 10.61 -12.04 5.91
CA SER A 79 10.50 -13.46 6.22
C SER A 79 9.05 -13.89 6.34
N VAL A 80 8.81 -15.13 5.95
CA VAL A 80 7.49 -15.79 5.94
C VAL A 80 7.58 -17.10 6.71
N VAL A 81 6.46 -17.53 7.27
CA VAL A 81 6.35 -18.82 7.96
C VAL A 81 5.41 -19.69 7.14
N GLU A 82 5.92 -20.83 6.68
CA GLU A 82 5.10 -21.78 5.92
C GLU A 82 4.27 -22.68 6.85
N THR A 83 3.34 -23.44 6.24
CA THR A 83 2.43 -24.34 6.96
C THR A 83 3.14 -25.45 7.72
N ASP A 84 4.35 -25.83 7.30
CA ASP A 84 5.21 -26.79 7.99
C ASP A 84 6.04 -26.16 9.14
N GLY A 85 5.83 -24.86 9.42
CA GLY A 85 6.50 -24.10 10.46
C GLY A 85 7.90 -23.61 10.08
N LYS A 86 8.39 -23.89 8.87
CA LYS A 86 9.69 -23.39 8.42
C LYS A 86 9.64 -21.90 8.13
N VAL A 87 10.70 -21.20 8.51
CA VAL A 87 10.87 -19.78 8.25
C VAL A 87 11.78 -19.60 7.05
N TRP A 88 11.31 -18.89 6.03
CA TRP A 88 12.09 -18.52 4.85
C TRP A 88 12.33 -17.02 4.84
N TRP A 89 13.49 -16.59 4.36
CA TRP A 89 13.83 -15.17 4.30
C TRP A 89 14.28 -14.71 2.91
N PHE A 90 14.10 -13.42 2.69
CA PHE A 90 14.31 -12.72 1.43
C PHE A 90 14.79 -11.29 1.70
N ASP A 91 15.47 -10.70 0.73
CA ASP A 91 15.57 -9.26 0.65
C ASP A 91 14.20 -8.66 0.26
N GLN A 92 13.85 -7.54 0.87
CA GLN A 92 12.57 -6.85 0.67
C GLN A 92 12.37 -6.43 -0.79
N LYS A 93 13.42 -5.93 -1.46
CA LYS A 93 13.34 -5.51 -2.85
C LYS A 93 13.16 -6.74 -3.75
N SER A 94 13.90 -7.82 -3.49
CA SER A 94 13.72 -9.10 -4.19
C SER A 94 12.27 -9.59 -4.10
N MET A 95 11.70 -9.59 -2.90
CA MET A 95 10.33 -10.06 -2.70
C MET A 95 9.29 -9.10 -3.30
N MET A 96 9.54 -7.78 -3.28
CA MET A 96 8.68 -6.80 -3.94
C MET A 96 8.71 -6.96 -5.46
N ASP A 97 9.87 -7.20 -6.07
CA ASP A 97 9.99 -7.49 -7.50
C ASP A 97 9.31 -8.82 -7.84
N TRP A 98 9.55 -9.86 -7.03
CA TRP A 98 8.91 -11.16 -7.19
C TRP A 98 7.39 -11.10 -7.11
N SER A 99 6.85 -10.29 -6.20
CA SER A 99 5.39 -10.12 -6.04
C SER A 99 4.72 -9.54 -7.27
N GLN A 100 5.46 -8.97 -8.21
CA GLN A 100 4.92 -8.35 -9.44
C GLN A 100 4.81 -9.34 -10.60
N THR A 101 5.10 -10.63 -10.38
CA THR A 101 5.03 -11.65 -11.43
C THR A 101 3.66 -12.33 -11.51
N SER A 102 2.88 -12.30 -10.43
CA SER A 102 1.64 -13.07 -10.30
C SER A 102 0.71 -12.46 -9.24
N PRO A 103 -0.62 -12.53 -9.42
CA PRO A 103 -1.56 -12.18 -8.35
C PRO A 103 -1.48 -13.15 -7.16
N GLN A 104 -1.09 -14.41 -7.40
CA GLN A 104 -0.81 -15.37 -6.34
C GLN A 104 0.67 -15.32 -6.00
N ILE A 105 1.01 -14.63 -4.91
CA ILE A 105 2.39 -14.48 -4.47
C ILE A 105 2.83 -15.79 -3.81
N ARG A 106 3.94 -16.34 -4.30
CA ARG A 106 4.50 -17.62 -3.86
C ARG A 106 5.92 -17.44 -3.36
N ASN A 107 6.34 -18.29 -2.44
CA ASN A 107 7.72 -18.37 -2.00
C ASN A 107 8.61 -18.75 -3.22
N PRO A 108 9.65 -17.97 -3.54
CA PRO A 108 10.59 -18.27 -4.63
C PRO A 108 11.22 -19.67 -4.57
N PHE A 109 11.51 -20.20 -3.38
CA PHE A 109 12.18 -21.50 -3.20
C PHE A 109 11.21 -22.68 -3.31
N THR A 110 10.11 -22.64 -2.56
CA THR A 110 9.20 -23.79 -2.40
C THR A 110 8.02 -23.75 -3.37
N ARG A 111 7.73 -22.57 -3.96
CA ARG A 111 6.54 -22.28 -4.77
C ARG A 111 5.21 -22.42 -4.01
N ASN A 112 5.27 -22.60 -2.70
CA ASN A 112 4.11 -22.53 -1.81
C ASN A 112 3.56 -21.10 -1.80
N GLU A 113 2.24 -20.96 -1.75
CA GLU A 113 1.60 -19.66 -1.66
C GLU A 113 1.85 -19.02 -0.29
N LEU A 114 2.06 -17.70 -0.30
CA LEU A 114 2.16 -16.95 0.94
C LEU A 114 0.80 -16.83 1.61
N SER A 115 0.81 -16.79 2.95
CA SER A 115 -0.40 -16.52 3.72
C SER A 115 -0.92 -15.09 3.46
N ILE A 116 -2.22 -14.87 3.67
CA ILE A 116 -2.82 -13.53 3.57
C ILE A 116 -2.12 -12.54 4.51
N GLU A 117 -1.72 -13.01 5.70
CA GLU A 117 -0.97 -12.20 6.65
C GLU A 117 0.38 -11.76 6.06
N ASP A 118 1.13 -12.66 5.45
CA ASP A 118 2.45 -12.36 4.86
C ASP A 118 2.34 -11.42 3.67
N ILE A 119 1.33 -11.60 2.83
CA ILE A 119 1.03 -10.71 1.70
C ILE A 119 0.71 -9.30 2.22
N SER A 120 -0.14 -9.20 3.23
CA SER A 120 -0.47 -7.92 3.87
C SER A 120 0.76 -7.27 4.52
N ARG A 121 1.64 -8.05 5.16
CA ARG A 121 2.91 -7.54 5.71
C ARG A 121 3.83 -6.99 4.62
N LEU A 122 4.00 -7.72 3.52
CA LEU A 122 4.80 -7.29 2.37
C LEU A 122 4.25 -5.99 1.75
N ARG A 123 2.93 -5.90 1.58
CA ARG A 123 2.25 -4.70 1.08
C ARG A 123 2.45 -3.50 2.00
N ASN A 124 2.37 -3.68 3.32
CA ASN A 124 2.63 -2.61 4.28
C ASN A 124 4.11 -2.18 4.27
N LEU A 125 5.06 -3.11 4.11
CA LEU A 125 6.48 -2.79 3.93
C LEU A 125 6.73 -1.96 2.69
N TYR A 126 6.07 -2.29 1.58
CA TYR A 126 6.13 -1.50 0.35
C TYR A 126 5.74 -0.03 0.61
N PHE A 127 4.67 0.23 1.36
CA PHE A 127 4.27 1.60 1.71
C PHE A 127 5.25 2.29 2.64
N VAL A 128 5.79 1.58 3.64
CA VAL A 128 6.82 2.11 4.53
C VAL A 128 8.03 2.57 3.72
N ARG A 129 8.54 1.73 2.81
CA ARG A 129 9.70 2.06 1.96
C ARG A 129 9.39 3.25 1.07
N LYS A 130 8.26 3.22 0.37
CA LYS A 130 7.82 4.31 -0.52
C LYS A 130 7.72 5.64 0.21
N LYS A 131 7.09 5.66 1.39
CA LYS A 131 6.93 6.90 2.20
C LYS A 131 8.27 7.45 2.70
N ARG A 132 9.28 6.60 2.85
CA ARG A 132 10.64 6.98 3.27
C ARG A 132 11.57 7.32 2.11
N GLY A 133 11.11 7.19 0.86
CA GLY A 133 11.97 7.37 -0.31
C GLY A 133 13.05 6.28 -0.44
N LEU A 134 12.81 5.09 0.14
CA LEU A 134 13.72 3.95 -0.01
C LEU A 134 13.48 3.24 -1.34
N ALA A 135 14.53 2.66 -1.92
CA ALA A 135 14.44 1.88 -3.15
C ALA A 135 13.48 0.69 -2.98
N LEU A 136 12.59 0.49 -3.96
CA LEU A 136 11.58 -0.57 -3.97
C LEU A 136 12.02 -1.82 -4.75
N THR A 137 13.02 -1.66 -5.62
CA THR A 137 13.53 -2.65 -6.54
C THR A 137 15.05 -2.61 -6.48
N HIS A 138 15.73 -3.69 -6.88
CA HIS A 138 17.21 -3.66 -6.96
C HIS A 138 17.74 -2.81 -8.11
N SER A 139 16.93 -2.58 -9.14
CA SER A 139 17.32 -1.80 -10.32
C SER A 139 17.42 -0.31 -9.99
N THR A 140 18.59 0.30 -10.21
CA THR A 140 18.83 1.75 -10.10
C THR A 140 18.19 2.56 -11.23
N SER A 141 17.79 1.90 -12.31
CA SER A 141 17.02 2.47 -13.42
C SER A 141 15.90 1.49 -13.79
N PRO A 142 14.69 1.63 -13.19
CA PRO A 142 13.58 0.77 -13.59
C PRO A 142 13.32 0.96 -15.09
N PRO A 143 13.07 -0.11 -15.85
CA PRO A 143 12.77 0.01 -17.26
C PRO A 143 11.58 0.95 -17.45
N LEU A 144 11.62 1.78 -18.50
CA LEU A 144 10.46 2.57 -18.90
C LEU A 144 9.34 1.61 -19.28
N LEU A 145 8.37 1.46 -18.38
CA LEU A 145 7.22 0.60 -18.60
C LEU A 145 6.29 1.25 -19.61
N THR A 146 5.83 0.46 -20.58
CA THR A 146 4.75 0.87 -21.49
C THR A 146 3.46 1.13 -20.70
N ILE A 147 2.51 1.85 -21.29
CA ILE A 147 1.23 2.13 -20.63
C ILE A 147 0.45 0.83 -20.37
N GLU A 148 0.57 -0.16 -21.26
CA GLU A 148 0.02 -1.51 -21.11
C GLU A 148 0.64 -2.23 -19.91
N ALA A 149 1.97 -2.23 -19.80
CA ALA A 149 2.65 -2.86 -18.68
C ALA A 149 2.29 -2.18 -17.35
N LEU A 150 2.15 -0.85 -17.34
CA LEU A 150 1.67 -0.11 -16.18
C LEU A 150 0.23 -0.45 -15.82
N ARG A 151 -0.67 -0.53 -16.81
CA ARG A 151 -2.07 -0.95 -16.62
C ARG A 151 -2.12 -2.33 -15.95
N ASP A 152 -1.40 -3.29 -16.52
CA ASP A 152 -1.43 -4.69 -16.08
C ASP A 152 -0.86 -4.82 -14.66
N LEU A 153 0.24 -4.12 -14.38
CA LEU A 153 0.83 -4.05 -13.04
C LEU A 153 -0.15 -3.46 -12.01
N ARG A 154 -0.92 -2.44 -12.38
CA ARG A 154 -1.92 -1.83 -11.48
C ARG A 154 -3.08 -2.77 -11.21
N TRP A 155 -3.61 -3.44 -12.23
CA TRP A 155 -4.67 -4.41 -12.05
C TRP A 155 -4.22 -5.63 -11.25
N MET A 156 -3.02 -6.15 -11.51
CA MET A 156 -2.44 -7.24 -10.73
C MET A 156 -2.39 -6.88 -9.24
N ARG A 157 -1.87 -5.69 -8.89
CA ARG A 157 -1.80 -5.24 -7.50
C ARG A 157 -3.17 -5.01 -6.89
N ALA A 158 -4.13 -4.50 -7.65
CA ALA A 158 -5.51 -4.38 -7.18
C ALA A 158 -6.11 -5.77 -6.90
N THR A 159 -5.89 -6.73 -7.79
CA THR A 159 -6.33 -8.12 -7.64
C THR A 159 -5.67 -8.81 -6.45
N GLN A 160 -4.39 -8.57 -6.18
CA GLN A 160 -3.73 -9.08 -4.96
C GLN A 160 -4.46 -8.61 -3.70
N VAL A 161 -4.84 -7.34 -3.63
CA VAL A 161 -5.64 -6.85 -2.51
C VAL A 161 -7.02 -7.51 -2.49
N LEU A 162 -7.70 -7.66 -3.64
CA LEU A 162 -8.98 -8.38 -3.68
C LEU A 162 -8.85 -9.84 -3.17
N HIS A 163 -7.74 -10.51 -3.46
CA HIS A 163 -7.44 -11.86 -2.99
C HIS A 163 -7.27 -11.91 -1.47
N GLU A 164 -6.62 -10.91 -0.86
CA GLU A 164 -6.52 -10.76 0.60
C GLU A 164 -7.91 -10.72 1.28
N PHE A 165 -8.95 -10.27 0.56
CA PHE A 165 -10.33 -10.13 1.06
C PHE A 165 -11.30 -11.18 0.50
N GLY A 166 -10.80 -12.36 0.10
CA GLY A 166 -11.63 -13.54 -0.20
C GLY A 166 -12.06 -13.69 -1.66
N TYR A 167 -11.56 -12.85 -2.58
CA TYR A 167 -11.90 -12.94 -4.01
C TYR A 167 -10.87 -13.73 -4.84
N LYS A 168 -10.04 -14.56 -4.19
CA LYS A 168 -8.93 -15.29 -4.83
C LYS A 168 -9.37 -16.13 -6.03
N ASP A 169 -10.42 -16.92 -5.85
CA ASP A 169 -10.91 -17.87 -6.87
C ASP A 169 -11.94 -17.22 -7.81
N ALA A 170 -12.41 -16.01 -7.48
CA ALA A 170 -13.44 -15.31 -8.24
C ALA A 170 -12.87 -14.46 -9.37
N ILE A 171 -11.65 -13.92 -9.23
CA ILE A 171 -11.14 -12.90 -10.15
C ILE A 171 -9.63 -13.02 -10.41
N HIS A 172 -9.25 -12.93 -11.67
CA HIS A 172 -7.88 -12.77 -12.10
C HIS A 172 -7.70 -11.38 -12.74
N HIS A 173 -6.51 -10.78 -12.62
CA HIS A 173 -6.26 -9.42 -13.11
C HIS A 173 -6.52 -9.26 -14.62
N GLN A 174 -6.30 -10.34 -15.39
CA GLN A 174 -6.57 -10.37 -16.83
C GLN A 174 -8.04 -10.16 -17.17
N HIS A 175 -8.96 -10.49 -16.27
CA HIS A 175 -10.38 -10.20 -16.45
C HIS A 175 -10.64 -8.68 -16.55
N PHE A 176 -9.96 -7.87 -15.72
CA PHE A 176 -10.05 -6.41 -15.80
C PHE A 176 -9.30 -5.84 -17.01
N VAL A 177 -8.16 -6.43 -17.35
CA VAL A 177 -7.35 -6.01 -18.51
C VAL A 177 -8.12 -6.22 -19.82
N ALA A 178 -8.88 -7.31 -19.92
CA ALA A 178 -9.65 -7.67 -21.11
C ALA A 178 -10.93 -6.85 -21.31
N MET A 179 -11.32 -6.02 -20.32
CA MET A 179 -12.56 -5.25 -20.40
C MET A 179 -12.55 -4.26 -21.58
N ARG A 180 -13.67 -4.23 -22.30
CA ARG A 180 -13.93 -3.27 -23.37
C ARG A 180 -14.22 -1.88 -22.79
N PHE A 181 -14.13 -0.88 -23.65
CA PHE A 181 -14.38 0.51 -23.27
C PHE A 181 -15.77 0.73 -22.65
N SER A 182 -16.82 0.10 -23.20
CA SER A 182 -18.18 0.16 -22.65
C SER A 182 -18.27 -0.48 -21.26
N GLU A 183 -17.62 -1.61 -21.05
CA GLU A 183 -17.61 -2.35 -19.78
C GLU A 183 -16.88 -1.55 -18.71
N LEU A 184 -15.73 -0.96 -19.03
CA LEU A 184 -15.01 -0.05 -18.11
C LEU A 184 -15.87 1.14 -17.69
N ARG A 185 -16.64 1.71 -18.62
CA ARG A 185 -17.58 2.80 -18.32
C ARG A 185 -18.71 2.36 -17.41
N THR A 186 -19.29 1.18 -17.65
CA THR A 186 -20.33 0.60 -16.79
C THR A 186 -19.79 0.30 -15.40
N MET A 187 -18.60 -0.30 -15.28
CA MET A 187 -17.93 -0.54 -14.01
C MET A 187 -17.69 0.77 -13.26
N LEU A 188 -17.17 1.80 -13.94
CA LEU A 188 -16.94 3.10 -13.32
C LEU A 188 -18.24 3.76 -12.87
N ALA A 189 -19.33 3.62 -13.62
CA ALA A 189 -20.65 4.07 -13.19
C ALA A 189 -21.14 3.37 -11.93
N GLY A 190 -20.99 2.04 -11.85
CA GLY A 190 -21.30 1.26 -10.65
C GLY A 190 -20.46 1.68 -9.43
N LEU A 191 -19.16 1.97 -9.64
CA LEU A 191 -18.30 2.51 -8.57
C LEU A 191 -18.75 3.90 -8.10
N VAL A 192 -19.14 4.79 -9.01
CA VAL A 192 -19.66 6.12 -8.66
C VAL A 192 -20.94 6.01 -7.84
N GLU A 193 -21.85 5.10 -8.22
CA GLU A 193 -23.09 4.84 -7.49
C GLU A 193 -22.81 4.30 -6.07
N ASN A 194 -22.01 3.24 -5.96
CA ASN A 194 -21.67 2.63 -4.68
C ASN A 194 -20.96 3.62 -3.75
N THR A 195 -19.96 4.36 -4.26
CA THR A 195 -19.21 5.35 -3.45
C THR A 195 -20.06 6.55 -3.04
N ARG A 196 -21.09 6.92 -3.83
CA ARG A 196 -22.04 7.97 -3.45
C ARG A 196 -22.87 7.54 -2.25
N ALA A 197 -23.43 6.33 -2.27
CA ALA A 197 -24.18 5.79 -1.15
C ALA A 197 -23.30 5.66 0.10
N TRP A 198 -22.09 5.11 -0.08
CA TRP A 198 -21.11 4.90 0.98
C TRP A 198 -20.71 6.18 1.73
N MET A 199 -20.61 7.31 1.01
CA MET A 199 -20.27 8.61 1.60
C MET A 199 -21.29 9.07 2.67
N TYR A 200 -22.58 8.74 2.49
CA TYR A 200 -23.66 9.17 3.38
C TYR A 200 -24.04 8.15 4.44
N GLU A 201 -23.47 6.95 4.37
CA GLU A 201 -23.74 5.90 5.33
C GLU A 201 -23.24 6.30 6.73
N LYS A 202 -24.15 6.36 7.69
CA LYS A 202 -23.84 6.69 9.08
C LYS A 202 -23.34 5.46 9.81
N ILE A 203 -22.02 5.30 9.89
CA ILE A 203 -21.41 4.33 10.79
C ILE A 203 -21.23 4.98 12.16
N GLY A 204 -21.46 4.22 13.24
CA GLY A 204 -21.26 4.61 14.65
C GLY A 204 -19.81 4.90 15.02
N THR A 205 -19.17 5.81 14.29
CA THR A 205 -17.78 6.21 14.48
C THR A 205 -17.69 7.42 15.39
N LYS A 206 -16.56 7.54 16.09
CA LYS A 206 -16.29 8.70 16.97
C LYS A 206 -16.17 10.03 16.21
N ASP A 207 -15.88 9.98 14.90
CA ASP A 207 -15.73 11.16 14.04
C ASP A 207 -16.33 10.89 12.65
N PRO A 208 -17.66 11.06 12.49
CA PRO A 208 -18.36 10.78 11.24
C PRO A 208 -17.96 11.75 10.11
N TYR A 209 -17.55 12.98 10.44
CA TYR A 209 -17.19 13.99 9.45
C TYR A 209 -15.85 13.67 8.78
N VAL A 210 -14.85 13.24 9.55
CA VAL A 210 -13.56 12.81 8.98
C VAL A 210 -13.73 11.58 8.10
N LEU A 211 -14.57 10.61 8.51
CA LEU A 211 -14.85 9.44 7.69
C LEU A 211 -15.57 9.83 6.40
N MET A 212 -16.61 10.67 6.49
CA MET A 212 -17.34 11.18 5.34
C MET A 212 -16.41 11.91 4.37
N ALA A 213 -15.52 12.79 4.85
CA ALA A 213 -14.58 13.51 4.01
C ALA A 213 -13.63 12.56 3.24
N LYS A 214 -13.17 11.48 3.89
CA LYS A 214 -12.36 10.44 3.22
C LYS A 214 -13.15 9.68 2.17
N ARG A 215 -14.39 9.30 2.46
CA ARG A 215 -15.27 8.61 1.49
C ARG A 215 -15.64 9.51 0.31
N ALA A 216 -15.91 10.79 0.58
CA ALA A 216 -16.20 11.81 -0.41
C ALA A 216 -15.05 11.98 -1.41
N LYS A 217 -13.81 11.97 -0.92
CA LYS A 217 -12.61 12.00 -1.77
C LYS A 217 -12.61 10.87 -2.81
N PHE A 218 -12.95 9.64 -2.42
CA PHE A 218 -13.02 8.51 -3.35
C PHE A 218 -14.14 8.66 -4.37
N HIS A 219 -15.32 9.12 -3.93
CA HIS A 219 -16.43 9.42 -4.84
C HIS A 219 -16.05 10.49 -5.88
N ILE A 220 -15.42 11.58 -5.44
CA ILE A 220 -14.97 12.67 -6.32
C ILE A 220 -13.96 12.13 -7.34
N TRP A 221 -13.02 11.29 -6.92
CA TRP A 221 -12.06 10.66 -7.85
C TRP A 221 -12.77 9.79 -8.89
N CYS A 222 -13.69 8.92 -8.47
CA CYS A 222 -14.45 8.06 -9.39
C CYS A 222 -15.23 8.91 -10.40
N ARG A 223 -15.91 9.95 -9.89
CA ARG A 223 -16.73 10.85 -10.71
C ARG A 223 -15.88 11.65 -11.69
N SER A 224 -14.68 12.09 -11.29
CA SER A 224 -13.76 12.82 -12.15
C SER A 224 -13.38 12.01 -13.39
N ILE A 225 -12.93 10.75 -13.20
CA ILE A 225 -12.62 9.85 -14.32
C ILE A 225 -13.87 9.58 -15.16
N GLN A 226 -15.05 9.43 -14.53
CA GLN A 226 -16.29 9.17 -15.27
C GLN A 226 -16.66 10.32 -16.20
N MET A 227 -16.50 11.56 -15.73
CA MET A 227 -16.80 12.77 -16.51
C MET A 227 -15.87 12.93 -17.72
N THR A 228 -14.62 12.50 -17.60
CA THR A 228 -13.64 12.56 -18.68
C THR A 228 -13.52 11.26 -19.47
N ALA A 229 -14.26 10.21 -19.12
CA ALA A 229 -14.12 8.88 -19.74
C ALA A 229 -14.27 8.95 -21.27
N SER A 230 -15.21 9.76 -21.79
CA SER A 230 -15.42 9.93 -23.24
C SER A 230 -14.27 10.63 -23.96
N SER A 231 -13.38 11.35 -23.26
CA SER A 231 -12.23 12.04 -23.87
C SER A 231 -10.98 11.17 -23.97
N TYR A 232 -11.01 9.93 -23.49
CA TYR A 232 -9.88 9.01 -23.62
C TYR A 232 -9.73 8.52 -25.06
N SER A 233 -8.53 8.64 -25.60
CA SER A 233 -8.19 8.20 -26.96
C SER A 233 -8.07 6.68 -27.10
N SER A 234 -7.89 5.95 -26.01
CA SER A 234 -7.70 4.50 -26.00
C SER A 234 -8.20 3.85 -24.72
N VAL A 235 -8.72 2.63 -24.86
CA VAL A 235 -9.17 1.76 -23.75
C VAL A 235 -8.04 1.49 -22.74
N VAL A 236 -6.79 1.43 -23.20
CA VAL A 236 -5.62 1.15 -22.34
C VAL A 236 -5.42 2.27 -21.32
N TYR A 237 -5.51 3.54 -21.75
CA TYR A 237 -5.37 4.68 -20.86
C TYR A 237 -6.49 4.76 -19.83
N LEU A 238 -7.74 4.56 -20.27
CA LEU A 238 -8.89 4.55 -19.35
C LEU A 238 -8.75 3.42 -18.32
N SER A 239 -8.43 2.21 -18.78
CA SER A 239 -8.22 1.05 -17.91
C SER A 239 -7.09 1.29 -16.90
N LYS A 240 -5.96 1.88 -17.35
CA LYS A 240 -4.82 2.21 -16.48
C LYS A 240 -5.18 3.23 -15.40
N ASP A 241 -5.98 4.24 -15.73
CA ASP A 241 -6.39 5.27 -14.77
C ASP A 241 -7.44 4.75 -13.78
N ILE A 242 -8.39 3.92 -14.24
CA ILE A 242 -9.33 3.20 -13.36
C ILE A 242 -8.56 2.29 -12.40
N ALA A 243 -7.60 1.50 -12.90
CA ALA A 243 -6.76 0.64 -12.07
C ALA A 243 -5.96 1.44 -11.03
N SER A 244 -5.41 2.58 -11.45
CA SER A 244 -4.65 3.48 -10.58
C SER A 244 -5.52 4.09 -9.48
N LEU A 245 -6.75 4.49 -9.82
CA LEU A 245 -7.74 4.97 -8.86
C LEU A 245 -8.10 3.89 -7.85
N ILE A 246 -8.48 2.70 -8.33
CA ILE A 246 -8.91 1.60 -7.46
C ILE A 246 -7.79 1.21 -6.51
N LEU A 247 -6.57 1.04 -7.03
CA LEU A 247 -5.41 0.73 -6.22
C LEU A 247 -5.10 1.86 -5.21
N ALA A 248 -5.27 3.13 -5.58
CA ALA A 248 -5.10 4.23 -4.64
C ALA A 248 -6.12 4.17 -3.49
N CYS A 249 -7.40 3.92 -3.80
CA CYS A 249 -8.46 3.77 -2.81
C CYS A 249 -8.19 2.57 -1.88
N LEU A 250 -7.91 1.39 -2.44
CA LEU A 250 -7.63 0.16 -1.69
C LEU A 250 -6.46 0.31 -0.70
N ASN A 251 -5.49 1.16 -1.02
CA ASN A 251 -4.33 1.41 -0.17
C ASN A 251 -4.53 2.53 0.86
N ASP A 252 -5.46 3.46 0.63
CA ASP A 252 -5.76 4.56 1.55
C ASP A 252 -6.78 4.12 2.63
N ILE A 253 -7.58 3.09 2.35
CA ILE A 253 -8.57 2.55 3.27
C ILE A 253 -7.91 1.54 4.22
N LYS A 254 -8.11 1.72 5.54
CA LYS A 254 -7.55 0.85 6.58
C LYS A 254 -8.09 -0.59 6.50
N ASP A 255 -9.39 -0.72 6.26
CA ASP A 255 -10.09 -1.98 6.02
C ASP A 255 -10.87 -1.85 4.70
N PRO A 256 -10.28 -2.27 3.57
CA PRO A 256 -10.87 -2.09 2.25
C PRO A 256 -11.94 -3.13 1.91
N SER A 257 -12.34 -4.03 2.82
CA SER A 257 -13.32 -5.12 2.55
C SER A 257 -14.57 -4.65 1.80
N GLU A 258 -15.21 -3.59 2.29
CA GLU A 258 -16.40 -3.01 1.68
C GLU A 258 -16.12 -2.40 0.29
N PHE A 259 -14.96 -1.75 0.13
CA PHE A 259 -14.57 -1.19 -1.16
C PHE A 259 -14.21 -2.30 -2.17
N CYS A 260 -13.59 -3.41 -1.71
CA CYS A 260 -13.38 -4.61 -2.52
C CYS A 260 -14.72 -5.15 -3.04
N PHE A 261 -15.75 -5.21 -2.18
CA PHE A 261 -17.10 -5.60 -2.58
C PHE A 261 -17.68 -4.67 -3.64
N PHE A 262 -17.48 -3.35 -3.54
CA PHE A 262 -17.91 -2.41 -4.57
C PHE A 262 -17.22 -2.62 -5.90
N VAL A 263 -15.89 -2.86 -5.90
CA VAL A 263 -15.12 -3.16 -7.10
C VAL A 263 -15.65 -4.42 -7.77
N MET A 264 -15.86 -5.49 -7.00
CA MET A 264 -16.36 -6.76 -7.52
C MET A 264 -17.78 -6.66 -8.05
N THR A 265 -18.69 -6.01 -7.32
CA THR A 265 -20.08 -5.81 -7.77
C THR A 265 -20.14 -4.97 -9.05
N ALA A 266 -19.34 -3.90 -9.13
CA ALA A 266 -19.25 -3.06 -10.31
C ALA A 266 -18.69 -3.82 -11.52
N TYR A 267 -17.67 -4.66 -11.30
CA TYR A 267 -17.13 -5.54 -12.34
C TYR A 267 -18.19 -6.52 -12.84
N MET A 268 -18.86 -7.26 -11.95
CA MET A 268 -19.86 -8.27 -12.36
C MET A 268 -21.01 -7.65 -13.16
N LYS A 269 -21.51 -6.48 -12.76
CA LYS A 269 -22.53 -5.72 -13.51
C LYS A 269 -22.06 -5.23 -14.89
N SER A 270 -20.75 -5.07 -15.07
CA SER A 270 -20.20 -4.54 -16.31
C SER A 270 -19.99 -5.58 -17.40
N VAL A 271 -19.84 -6.84 -17.00
CA VAL A 271 -19.60 -7.99 -17.90
C VAL A 271 -20.83 -8.86 -18.13
N SER A 272 -21.92 -8.60 -17.38
CA SER A 272 -23.26 -9.17 -17.59
C SER A 272 -23.98 -8.51 -18.75
#